data_AF-A0A291LJC6-F1
#
_entry.id   AF-A0A291LJC6-F1
#
_cell.length_a   1.000
_cell.length_b   1.000
_cell.length_c   1.000
_cell.angle_alpha   90.00
_cell.angle_beta   90.00
_cell.angle_gamma   90.00
#
_symmetry.space_group_name_H-M   'P 1'
#
loop_
_entity.id
_entity.type
_entity.pdbx_description
1 polymer ?
#
loop_
_entity_poly.entity_id
_entity_poly.type
_entity_poly.pdbx_seq_one_letter_code
_entity_poly.pdbx_strand_id
1 'polypeptide(L)'
;AHIFYLFFFTFIINYPVATIIPYSIFDLLNSQLTIKGPLMELNEVHGERLTYSPMAKTQGVGVASQENISKFNIALNSLSDENFHEWFRGFVDAEGNFFLQPIDSRFKFIFTLCLHKDEAPLLEYIVQKLGIGQVFIKEDTVNYTVIRKVDLLKIFSILDKKPLNTSKHLNYIMFRQGYDLYFNRESNKVSKEIFEQLLNLKNQMNTLAPSLRSKSRGCFAKKRIEFDRVGDPINITAYWLLGFTEGDGYFSVNKKDFSLKFGIGQNYKELPVMEAIQKFLLSLLPPVGEGKYSIKRSNTNPVKLATYDSAKGRNDEPMCYITVNQTDFISNVILPFFDSVTWLSKKEYDYQDWKLVLNILNQGKHFTDEGKELILQIANRMNNNRLSTNIAQTKPLSVNIEERALKLLSSPSNYEIQTDGKILIKSTGTYLKGRGNIGVKVFDDKGEIIYSFNSIKNCALFFNVHSRTIIRRLDSGKFMELNGKNLVFKREVPVTL
;
A
#
# COMPACT_ATOMS: atom_id res chain seq x y z
N ALA A 1 49.55 51.68 -5.51
CA ALA A 1 48.50 51.97 -4.51
C ALA A 1 47.20 51.36 -5.05
N HIS A 2 46.90 50.10 -4.72
CA HIS A 2 46.09 49.68 -3.56
C HIS A 2 44.65 50.22 -3.67
N ILE A 3 43.54 49.46 -3.64
CA ILE A 3 43.23 48.08 -3.22
C ILE A 3 41.85 47.71 -3.83
N PHE A 4 41.65 46.42 -4.11
CA PHE A 4 40.39 45.72 -4.44
C PHE A 4 39.37 45.68 -3.28
N TYR A 5 38.06 45.73 -3.58
CA TYR A 5 36.94 45.09 -2.83
C TYR A 5 35.74 45.12 -3.81
N LEU A 6 35.25 44.07 -4.47
CA LEU A 6 34.75 42.74 -4.05
C LEU A 6 33.83 42.78 -2.82
N PHE A 7 32.52 42.91 -3.05
CA PHE A 7 31.49 42.47 -2.10
C PHE A 7 30.69 41.34 -2.73
N PHE A 8 31.14 40.12 -2.42
CA PHE A 8 30.32 38.91 -2.41
C PHE A 8 29.35 39.02 -1.24
N PHE A 9 28.05 38.89 -1.49
CA PHE A 9 27.11 38.47 -0.45
C PHE A 9 27.02 36.94 -0.50
N THR A 10 27.86 36.31 0.32
CA THR A 10 27.75 34.92 0.73
C THR A 10 26.60 34.81 1.73
N PHE A 11 25.46 34.22 1.34
CA PHE A 11 24.59 33.56 2.31
C PHE A 11 25.17 32.18 2.58
N ILE A 12 25.98 32.10 3.64
CA ILE A 12 26.32 30.84 4.30
C ILE A 12 25.06 30.41 5.05
N ILE A 13 24.25 29.55 4.44
CA ILE A 13 23.37 28.68 5.21
C ILE A 13 24.20 27.45 5.54
N ASN A 14 24.76 27.45 6.75
CA ASN A 14 25.28 26.26 7.39
C ASN A 14 24.13 25.25 7.48
N TYR A 15 24.10 24.26 6.59
CA TYR A 15 23.42 23.01 6.86
C TYR A 15 24.25 22.29 7.93
N PRO A 16 23.72 22.04 9.14
CA PRO A 16 24.34 21.03 9.97
C PRO A 16 24.24 19.72 9.20
N VAL A 17 25.39 19.11 8.93
CA VAL A 17 25.52 17.73 8.51
C VAL A 17 24.76 16.92 9.55
N ALA A 18 23.51 16.54 9.22
CA ALA A 18 22.73 15.63 10.02
C ALA A 18 23.52 14.33 10.02
N THR A 19 24.19 14.08 11.13
CA THR A 19 24.86 12.84 11.44
C THR A 19 23.78 11.77 11.33
N ILE A 20 23.88 10.92 10.30
CA ILE A 20 23.01 9.76 10.15
C ILE A 20 23.34 8.86 11.34
N ILE A 21 22.56 8.99 12.42
CA ILE A 21 22.57 8.03 13.50
C ILE A 21 21.98 6.75 12.91
N PRO A 22 22.70 5.61 12.93
CA PRO A 22 22.10 4.35 12.56
C PRO A 22 20.99 4.07 13.58
N TYR A 23 19.74 4.11 13.14
CA TYR A 23 18.61 3.68 13.96
C TYR A 23 18.88 2.25 14.41
N SER A 24 19.18 2.10 15.69
CA SER A 24 19.40 0.79 16.29
C SER A 24 18.05 0.06 16.36
N ILE A 25 18.11 -1.26 16.37
CA ILE A 25 17.00 -2.21 16.61
C ILE A 25 16.11 -1.80 17.82
N PHE A 26 16.61 -0.95 18.72
CA PHE A 26 15.93 -0.40 19.88
C PHE A 26 14.76 0.55 19.58
N ASP A 27 14.77 1.30 18.46
CA ASP A 27 13.67 2.23 18.15
C ASP A 27 12.45 1.53 17.52
N LEU A 28 12.65 0.35 16.94
CA LEU A 28 11.57 -0.53 16.48
C LEU A 28 10.77 -1.12 17.67
N LEU A 29 11.36 -1.10 18.88
CA LEU A 29 10.83 -1.76 20.08
C LEU A 29 9.89 -0.89 20.93
N ASN A 30 9.91 0.44 20.78
CA ASN A 30 9.04 1.32 21.59
C ASN A 30 7.63 1.57 21.00
N SER A 31 7.38 1.12 19.77
CA SER A 31 6.08 1.26 19.08
C SER A 31 5.17 0.04 19.23
N GLN A 32 5.64 -1.09 19.77
CA GLN A 32 4.84 -2.32 19.90
C GLN A 32 4.85 -2.85 21.33
N LEU A 33 3.83 -2.48 22.12
CA LEU A 33 3.54 -3.13 23.40
C LEU A 33 2.09 -3.63 23.45
N THR A 34 1.99 -4.96 23.30
CA THR A 34 1.04 -5.87 23.96
C THR A 34 -0.45 -5.63 23.70
N ILE A 35 -1.08 -6.51 22.91
CA ILE A 35 -2.54 -6.67 22.86
C ILE A 35 -2.88 -8.07 23.39
N LYS A 36 -3.37 -8.15 24.63
CA LYS A 36 -4.27 -9.21 25.06
C LYS A 36 -5.69 -8.72 24.80
N GLY A 37 -6.39 -9.30 23.82
CA GLY A 37 -7.82 -9.05 23.63
C GLY A 37 -8.64 -9.79 24.69
N PRO A 38 -9.73 -9.22 25.23
CA PRO A 38 -10.67 -9.99 26.03
C PRO A 38 -11.60 -10.80 25.11
N LEU A 39 -11.82 -12.07 25.46
CA LEU A 39 -13.02 -12.81 25.07
C LEU A 39 -14.23 -12.09 25.68
N MET A 40 -15.23 -11.74 24.88
CA MET A 40 -16.56 -11.38 25.37
C MET A 40 -17.54 -12.48 24.98
N GLU A 41 -18.12 -13.12 26.00
CA GLU A 41 -19.34 -13.91 25.86
C GLU A 41 -20.49 -13.02 25.40
N LEU A 42 -21.20 -13.48 24.38
CA LEU A 42 -22.41 -12.85 23.85
C LEU A 42 -23.56 -13.05 24.84
N ASN A 43 -24.11 -11.95 25.36
CA ASN A 43 -25.47 -11.94 25.88
C ASN A 43 -26.38 -11.24 24.85
N GLU A 44 -27.42 -11.95 24.42
CA GLU A 44 -28.46 -11.47 23.50
C GLU A 44 -29.17 -10.23 24.03
N VAL A 45 -29.30 -9.16 23.22
CA VAL A 45 -30.35 -8.14 23.41
C VAL A 45 -30.82 -7.62 22.05
N HIS A 46 -32.15 -7.65 21.86
CA HIS A 46 -32.87 -7.15 20.68
C HIS A 46 -32.72 -5.64 20.46
N GLY A 47 -32.92 -5.25 19.19
CA GLY A 47 -32.58 -3.93 18.68
C GLY A 47 -33.27 -2.76 19.36
N GLU A 48 -32.49 -1.72 19.63
CA GLU A 48 -32.98 -0.36 19.82
C GLU A 48 -31.94 0.70 19.40
N ARG A 49 -32.48 1.88 19.12
CA ARG A 49 -31.92 3.01 18.40
C ARG A 49 -31.04 3.87 19.33
N LEU A 50 -29.73 3.89 19.15
CA LEU A 50 -28.86 4.76 19.96
C LEU A 50 -28.78 6.18 19.36
N THR A 51 -29.48 7.12 19.99
CA THR A 51 -29.26 8.57 19.83
C THR A 51 -28.31 9.06 20.93
N TYR A 52 -27.25 9.78 20.56
CA TYR A 52 -26.29 10.35 21.52
C TYR A 52 -26.88 11.54 22.29
N SER A 53 -26.65 11.56 23.61
CA SER A 53 -26.69 12.73 24.50
C SER A 53 -25.47 12.66 25.44
N PRO A 54 -24.94 13.80 25.94
CA PRO A 54 -23.59 13.84 26.50
C PRO A 54 -23.53 13.32 27.95
N MET A 55 -22.55 12.44 28.18
CA MET A 55 -21.88 12.04 29.44
C MET A 55 -22.72 11.85 30.71
N ALA A 56 -22.82 10.60 31.14
CA ALA A 56 -22.79 10.22 32.55
C ALA A 56 -21.75 9.11 32.76
N LYS A 57 -20.91 9.25 33.79
CA LYS A 57 -19.90 8.27 34.19
C LYS A 57 -20.60 7.04 34.79
N THR A 58 -20.33 5.86 34.26
CA THR A 58 -20.56 4.59 34.97
C THR A 58 -19.38 3.64 34.73
N GLN A 59 -18.91 3.07 35.83
CA GLN A 59 -17.70 2.28 35.96
C GLN A 59 -17.90 0.83 35.48
N GLY A 60 -16.87 0.29 34.83
CA GLY A 60 -16.46 -1.10 34.98
C GLY A 60 -16.82 -2.07 33.85
N VAL A 61 -16.00 -2.13 32.79
CA VAL A 61 -15.61 -3.38 32.08
C VAL A 61 -14.24 -3.16 31.39
N GLY A 62 -13.30 -4.08 31.62
CA GLY A 62 -12.14 -4.42 30.75
C GLY A 62 -11.27 -3.28 30.20
N VAL A 63 -10.28 -2.83 30.98
CA VAL A 63 -9.25 -1.86 30.55
C VAL A 63 -8.36 -2.51 29.48
N ALA A 64 -8.62 -2.26 28.20
CA ALA A 64 -7.53 -2.13 27.24
C ALA A 64 -6.60 -1.03 27.79
N SER A 65 -5.30 -1.32 27.93
CA SER A 65 -4.36 -0.40 28.60
C SER A 65 -4.52 1.02 28.03
N GLN A 66 -4.79 2.00 28.90
CA GLN A 66 -4.97 3.40 28.52
C GLN A 66 -3.81 3.92 27.65
N GLU A 67 -2.61 3.33 27.79
CA GLU A 67 -1.45 3.58 26.93
C GLU A 67 -1.69 3.25 25.44
N ASN A 68 -2.33 2.13 25.11
CA ASN A 68 -2.51 1.71 23.71
C ASN A 68 -3.54 2.57 22.97
N ILE A 69 -4.61 2.96 23.67
CA ILE A 69 -5.60 3.93 23.16
C ILE A 69 -4.94 5.31 23.01
N SER A 70 -4.07 5.70 23.95
CA SER A 70 -3.36 6.98 23.87
C SER A 70 -2.36 7.04 22.70
N LYS A 71 -1.57 6.00 22.45
CA LYS A 71 -0.60 5.94 21.34
C LYS A 71 -1.28 5.91 19.97
N PHE A 72 -2.37 5.13 19.83
CA PHE A 72 -3.18 5.11 18.61
C PHE A 72 -3.79 6.48 18.31
N ASN A 73 -4.33 7.15 19.34
CA ASN A 73 -4.85 8.52 19.20
C ASN A 73 -3.74 9.56 18.90
N ILE A 74 -2.52 9.37 19.41
CA ILE A 74 -1.37 10.24 19.11
C ILE A 74 -0.91 10.09 17.65
N ALA A 75 -0.81 8.86 17.13
CA ALA A 75 -0.44 8.60 15.74
C ALA A 75 -1.47 9.14 14.75
N LEU A 76 -2.77 8.95 15.04
CA LEU A 76 -3.87 9.49 14.22
C LEU A 76 -3.93 11.03 14.23
N ASN A 77 -3.52 11.67 15.33
CA ASN A 77 -3.44 13.14 15.42
C ASN A 77 -2.22 13.75 14.71
N SER A 78 -1.27 12.92 14.25
CA SER A 78 -0.05 13.40 13.58
C SER A 78 -0.23 13.66 12.08
N LEU A 79 -1.28 13.12 11.44
CA LEU A 79 -1.49 13.26 10.01
C LEU A 79 -2.04 14.66 9.68
N SER A 80 -1.28 15.42 8.90
CA SER A 80 -1.72 16.73 8.41
C SER A 80 -3.02 16.62 7.61
N ASP A 81 -3.83 17.68 7.63
CA ASP A 81 -5.10 17.67 6.90
C ASP A 81 -4.89 17.51 5.39
N GLU A 82 -3.79 18.03 4.84
CA GLU A 82 -3.44 17.82 3.43
C GLU A 82 -3.18 16.35 3.11
N ASN A 83 -2.33 15.68 3.89
CA ASN A 83 -2.02 14.26 3.69
C ASN A 83 -3.26 13.39 3.92
N PHE A 84 -4.09 13.72 4.92
CA PHE A 84 -5.36 13.06 5.14
C PHE A 84 -6.31 13.25 3.95
N HIS A 85 -6.43 14.45 3.37
CA HIS A 85 -7.27 14.68 2.19
C HIS A 85 -6.78 13.92 0.96
N GLU A 86 -5.46 13.83 0.74
CA GLU A 86 -4.87 13.02 -0.34
C GLU A 86 -5.15 11.53 -0.13
N TRP A 87 -4.95 11.03 1.10
CA TRP A 87 -5.30 9.66 1.49
C TRP A 87 -6.78 9.38 1.29
N PHE A 88 -7.64 10.28 1.79
CA PHE A 88 -9.10 10.14 1.71
C PHE A 88 -9.55 10.12 0.25
N ARG A 89 -8.94 10.93 -0.63
CA ARG A 89 -9.20 10.87 -2.08
C ARG A 89 -8.85 9.49 -2.65
N GLY A 90 -7.69 8.94 -2.32
CA GLY A 90 -7.28 7.60 -2.76
C GLY A 90 -8.18 6.49 -2.22
N PHE A 91 -8.56 6.58 -0.95
CA PHE A 91 -9.47 5.62 -0.32
C PHE A 91 -10.88 5.69 -0.92
N VAL A 92 -11.36 6.90 -1.27
CA VAL A 92 -12.62 7.09 -2.00
C VAL A 92 -12.54 6.49 -3.41
N ASP A 93 -11.41 6.62 -4.11
CA ASP A 93 -11.19 5.98 -5.42
C ASP A 93 -11.30 4.45 -5.36
N ALA A 94 -10.94 3.82 -4.23
CA ALA A 94 -11.16 2.39 -4.00
C ALA A 94 -12.62 2.13 -3.52
N GLU A 95 -12.96 2.59 -2.32
CA GLU A 95 -14.12 2.12 -1.53
C GLU A 95 -15.34 3.06 -1.58
N GLY A 96 -15.17 4.27 -2.12
CA GLY A 96 -16.20 5.32 -2.13
C GLY A 96 -17.38 5.02 -3.04
N ASN A 97 -18.56 5.49 -2.68
CA ASN A 97 -19.74 5.42 -3.54
C ASN A 97 -20.61 6.67 -3.44
N PHE A 98 -21.20 7.07 -4.56
CA PHE A 98 -22.06 8.25 -4.70
C PHE A 98 -23.42 7.83 -5.26
N PHE A 99 -24.50 8.27 -4.61
CA PHE A 99 -25.86 7.94 -5.02
C PHE A 99 -26.76 9.17 -5.10
N LEU A 100 -27.51 9.22 -6.19
CA LEU A 100 -28.74 9.99 -6.31
C LEU A 100 -29.92 9.04 -6.15
N GLN A 101 -30.74 9.23 -5.13
CA GLN A 101 -31.90 8.39 -4.86
C GLN A 101 -33.19 9.21 -4.93
N PRO A 102 -34.10 8.94 -5.89
CA PRO A 102 -35.42 9.55 -5.89
C PRO A 102 -36.23 9.01 -4.70
N ILE A 103 -36.89 9.91 -3.98
CA ILE A 103 -37.82 9.61 -2.89
C ILE A 103 -39.05 10.48 -3.14
N ASP A 104 -40.12 9.87 -3.64
CA ASP A 104 -41.33 10.55 -4.10
C ASP A 104 -41.00 11.66 -5.13
N SER A 105 -41.30 12.92 -4.79
CA SER A 105 -41.01 14.11 -5.60
C SER A 105 -39.67 14.79 -5.25
N ARG A 106 -38.81 14.14 -4.47
CA ARG A 106 -37.53 14.66 -3.98
C ARG A 106 -36.38 13.75 -4.37
N PHE A 107 -35.16 14.26 -4.19
CA PHE A 107 -33.94 13.48 -4.32
C PHE A 107 -33.14 13.50 -3.02
N LYS A 108 -32.55 12.36 -2.68
CA LYS A 108 -31.58 12.18 -1.61
C LYS A 108 -30.20 11.97 -2.22
N PHE A 109 -29.24 12.70 -1.67
CA PHE A 109 -27.83 12.64 -2.05
C PHE A 109 -27.10 11.86 -0.97
N ILE A 110 -26.39 10.80 -1.35
CA ILE A 110 -25.71 9.92 -0.40
C ILE A 110 -24.28 9.70 -0.89
N PHE A 111 -23.32 10.06 -0.06
CA PHE A 111 -21.95 9.58 -0.17
C PHE A 111 -21.72 8.53 0.92
N THR A 112 -21.07 7.42 0.58
CA THR A 112 -20.85 6.33 1.53
C THR A 112 -19.56 5.56 1.27
N LEU A 113 -19.00 4.99 2.34
CA LEU A 113 -17.97 3.95 2.34
C LEU A 113 -18.57 2.73 3.04
N CYS A 114 -18.48 1.55 2.43
CA CYS A 114 -18.97 0.29 3.01
C CYS A 114 -17.81 -0.70 3.10
N LEU A 115 -17.41 -1.04 4.32
CA LEU A 115 -16.27 -1.91 4.60
C LEU A 115 -16.72 -3.12 5.43
N HIS A 116 -15.81 -4.07 5.65
CA HIS A 116 -16.04 -5.15 6.63
C HIS A 116 -16.17 -4.56 8.04
N LYS A 117 -17.02 -5.15 8.90
CA LYS A 117 -17.32 -4.60 10.25
C LYS A 117 -16.11 -4.25 11.10
N ASP A 118 -15.04 -5.02 10.94
CA ASP A 118 -13.80 -4.81 11.69
C ASP A 118 -13.08 -3.49 11.34
N GLU A 119 -13.43 -2.84 10.23
CA GLU A 119 -12.93 -1.50 9.86
C GLU A 119 -13.74 -0.38 10.53
N ALA A 120 -14.64 -0.69 11.48
CA ALA A 120 -15.39 0.32 12.22
C ALA A 120 -14.49 1.40 12.87
N PRO A 121 -13.34 1.07 13.49
CA PRO A 121 -12.44 2.08 14.03
C PRO A 121 -11.91 3.07 12.97
N LEU A 122 -11.63 2.60 11.75
CA LEU A 122 -11.23 3.47 10.64
C LEU A 122 -12.35 4.45 10.27
N LEU A 123 -13.58 3.97 10.14
CA LEU A 123 -14.71 4.82 9.78
C LEU A 123 -15.08 5.81 10.88
N GLU A 124 -14.93 5.43 12.15
CA GLU A 124 -15.08 6.34 13.29
C GLU A 124 -14.00 7.44 13.27
N TYR A 125 -12.75 7.10 12.96
CA TYR A 125 -11.69 8.08 12.76
C TYR A 125 -12.02 9.06 11.62
N ILE A 126 -12.57 8.58 10.49
CA ILE A 126 -13.01 9.46 9.40
C ILE A 126 -14.10 10.44 9.87
N VAL A 127 -15.08 9.99 10.68
CA VAL A 127 -16.09 10.89 11.26
C VAL A 127 -15.43 11.96 12.12
N GLN A 128 -14.51 11.56 13.01
CA GLN A 128 -13.82 12.49 13.91
C GLN A 128 -12.97 13.51 13.13
N LYS A 129 -12.20 13.06 12.13
CA LYS A 129 -11.30 13.90 11.34
C LYS A 129 -12.04 14.86 10.41
N LEU A 130 -13.18 14.44 9.86
CA LEU A 130 -14.00 15.29 8.98
C LEU A 130 -15.04 16.13 9.73
N GLY A 131 -15.44 15.71 10.94
CA GLY A 131 -16.52 16.33 11.73
C GLY A 131 -17.92 16.13 11.16
N ILE A 132 -18.11 15.17 10.24
CA ILE A 132 -19.36 14.95 9.49
C ILE A 132 -19.64 13.46 9.30
N GLY A 133 -20.89 13.16 8.91
CA GLY A 133 -21.33 11.81 8.60
C GLY A 133 -21.61 10.93 9.83
N GLN A 134 -22.03 9.70 9.57
CA GLN A 134 -22.44 8.74 10.60
C GLN A 134 -21.97 7.33 10.22
N VAL A 135 -21.63 6.53 11.22
CA VAL A 135 -21.25 5.12 11.08
C VAL A 135 -22.41 4.22 11.46
N PHE A 136 -22.71 3.24 10.61
CA PHE A 136 -23.74 2.23 10.83
C PHE A 136 -23.14 0.84 10.71
N ILE A 137 -23.08 0.11 11.82
CA ILE A 137 -22.62 -1.28 11.87
C ILE A 137 -23.80 -2.20 11.56
N LYS A 138 -23.56 -3.19 10.70
CA LYS A 138 -24.44 -4.32 10.39
C LYS A 138 -23.71 -5.62 10.75
N GLU A 139 -24.33 -6.76 10.45
CA GLU A 139 -23.81 -8.09 10.83
C GLU A 139 -22.34 -8.31 10.45
N ASP A 140 -21.96 -8.07 9.18
CA ASP A 140 -20.59 -8.26 8.66
C ASP A 140 -19.98 -7.02 7.99
N THR A 141 -20.74 -5.93 7.93
CA THR A 141 -20.32 -4.69 7.26
C THR A 141 -20.49 -3.49 8.15
N VAL A 142 -19.74 -2.44 7.88
CA VAL A 142 -19.89 -1.13 8.51
C VAL A 142 -19.93 -0.06 7.42
N ASN A 143 -20.85 0.88 7.56
CA ASN A 143 -21.14 1.91 6.56
C ASN A 143 -20.91 3.29 7.15
N TYR A 144 -19.99 4.06 6.59
CA TYR A 144 -19.91 5.51 6.81
C TYR A 144 -20.79 6.19 5.78
N THR A 145 -21.66 7.09 6.21
CA THR A 145 -22.67 7.70 5.35
C THR A 145 -22.81 9.21 5.60
N VAL A 146 -22.77 10.00 4.53
CA VAL A 146 -23.01 11.45 4.54
C VAL A 146 -24.22 11.77 3.66
N ILE A 147 -25.25 12.35 4.28
CA ILE A 147 -26.54 12.66 3.63
C ILE A 147 -26.92 14.13 3.78
N ARG A 148 -26.55 14.78 4.90
CA ARG A 148 -27.01 16.13 5.20
C ARG A 148 -26.44 17.11 4.16
N LYS A 149 -27.29 18.04 3.71
CA LYS A 149 -26.92 19.09 2.73
C LYS A 149 -25.61 19.78 3.12
N VAL A 150 -25.53 20.28 4.35
CA VAL A 150 -24.36 21.03 4.84
C VAL A 150 -23.11 20.16 4.91
N ASP A 151 -23.23 18.90 5.34
CA ASP A 151 -22.09 17.99 5.44
C ASP A 151 -21.51 17.64 4.08
N LEU A 152 -22.36 17.47 3.05
CA LEU A 152 -21.88 17.18 1.69
C LEU A 152 -20.97 18.28 1.14
N LEU A 153 -21.13 19.54 1.57
CA LEU A 153 -20.22 20.62 1.21
C LEU A 153 -18.78 20.37 1.67
N LYS A 154 -18.59 19.67 2.81
CA LYS A 154 -17.25 19.30 3.27
C LYS A 154 -16.63 18.23 2.38
N ILE A 155 -17.41 17.25 1.91
CA ILE A 155 -16.94 16.26 0.92
C ILE A 155 -16.53 16.96 -0.38
N PHE A 156 -17.36 17.89 -0.88
CA PHE A 156 -17.02 18.67 -2.08
C PHE A 156 -15.77 19.53 -1.88
N SER A 157 -15.60 20.15 -0.71
CA SER A 157 -14.40 20.97 -0.42
C SER A 157 -13.08 20.18 -0.47
N ILE A 158 -13.14 18.85 -0.39
CA ILE A 158 -11.99 17.96 -0.52
C ILE A 158 -11.84 17.48 -1.97
N LEU A 159 -12.93 16.98 -2.56
CA LEU A 159 -12.90 16.32 -3.87
C LEU A 159 -12.94 17.31 -5.07
N ASP A 160 -13.38 18.56 -4.86
CA ASP A 160 -13.30 19.63 -5.87
C ASP A 160 -11.87 20.17 -6.02
N LYS A 161 -11.00 20.01 -5.01
CA LYS A 161 -9.61 20.52 -5.06
C LYS A 161 -8.77 19.78 -6.10
N LYS A 162 -8.99 18.47 -6.23
CA LYS A 162 -8.28 17.60 -7.18
C LYS A 162 -9.21 16.46 -7.62
N PRO A 163 -9.30 16.16 -8.92
CA PRO A 163 -10.08 15.05 -9.44
C PRO A 163 -9.75 13.71 -8.78
N LEU A 164 -10.77 12.85 -8.67
CA LEU A 164 -10.56 11.43 -8.41
C LEU A 164 -9.83 10.80 -9.61
N ASN A 165 -8.93 9.88 -9.32
CA ASN A 165 -8.04 9.29 -10.32
C ASN A 165 -8.65 8.07 -11.01
N THR A 166 -9.81 7.54 -10.61
CA THR A 166 -10.51 6.44 -11.31
C THR A 166 -11.72 6.92 -12.09
N SER A 167 -12.39 6.03 -12.84
CA SER A 167 -13.69 6.33 -13.48
C SER A 167 -14.81 6.66 -12.47
N LYS A 168 -14.56 6.52 -11.16
CA LYS A 168 -15.45 7.00 -10.10
C LYS A 168 -15.58 8.51 -10.10
N HIS A 169 -14.62 9.23 -10.68
CA HIS A 169 -14.72 10.68 -10.87
C HIS A 169 -15.97 11.10 -11.66
N LEU A 170 -16.41 10.31 -12.64
CA LEU A 170 -17.64 10.57 -13.38
C LEU A 170 -18.88 10.53 -12.47
N ASN A 171 -18.93 9.58 -11.53
CA ASN A 171 -20.02 9.50 -10.57
C ASN A 171 -19.99 10.71 -9.63
N TYR A 172 -18.79 11.13 -9.22
CA TYR A 172 -18.61 12.33 -8.42
C TYR A 172 -19.10 13.60 -9.13
N ILE A 173 -18.71 13.81 -10.39
CA ILE A 173 -19.15 14.99 -11.18
C ILE A 173 -20.68 15.01 -11.29
N MET A 174 -21.31 13.90 -11.66
CA MET A 174 -22.77 13.82 -11.77
C MET A 174 -23.45 14.05 -10.42
N PHE A 175 -22.86 13.54 -9.33
CA PHE A 175 -23.33 13.76 -7.97
C PHE A 175 -23.23 15.24 -7.55
N ARG A 176 -22.11 15.91 -7.85
CA ARG A 176 -21.88 17.34 -7.59
C ARG A 176 -22.82 18.23 -8.41
N GLN A 177 -22.93 17.98 -9.72
CA GLN A 177 -23.85 18.67 -10.62
C GLN A 177 -25.30 18.51 -10.17
N GLY A 178 -25.71 17.29 -9.82
CA GLY A 178 -27.03 17.03 -9.27
C GLY A 178 -27.26 17.80 -7.97
N TYR A 179 -26.24 17.90 -7.11
CA TYR A 179 -26.35 18.63 -5.85
C TYR A 179 -26.59 20.11 -6.09
N ASP A 180 -25.85 20.74 -7.00
CA ASP A 180 -26.03 22.16 -7.33
C ASP A 180 -27.39 22.41 -7.97
N LEU A 181 -27.77 21.59 -8.97
CA LEU A 181 -29.07 21.67 -9.62
C LEU A 181 -30.23 21.53 -8.61
N TYR A 182 -30.09 20.62 -7.65
CA TYR A 182 -31.11 20.41 -6.64
C TYR A 182 -31.09 21.55 -5.62
N PHE A 183 -29.99 21.83 -4.94
CA PHE A 183 -29.99 22.69 -3.76
C PHE A 183 -29.82 24.18 -4.02
N ASN A 184 -29.39 24.59 -5.22
CA ASN A 184 -29.21 26.00 -5.63
C ASN A 184 -30.30 26.47 -6.61
N ARG A 185 -31.36 25.66 -6.80
CA ARG A 185 -32.55 26.06 -7.56
C ARG A 185 -33.24 27.28 -6.93
N GLU A 186 -33.86 28.11 -7.76
CA GLU A 186 -34.59 29.31 -7.32
C GLU A 186 -35.85 28.98 -6.51
N SER A 187 -36.58 27.94 -6.92
CA SER A 187 -37.84 27.54 -6.27
C SER A 187 -37.63 26.52 -5.16
N ASN A 188 -38.34 26.68 -4.04
CA ASN A 188 -38.34 25.68 -2.97
C ASN A 188 -38.92 24.31 -3.42
N LYS A 189 -39.73 24.29 -4.48
CA LYS A 189 -40.27 23.05 -5.07
C LYS A 189 -39.37 22.53 -6.19
N VAL A 190 -39.27 21.20 -6.28
CA VAL A 190 -38.59 20.52 -7.39
C VAL A 190 -39.54 20.51 -8.58
N SER A 191 -39.18 21.17 -9.67
CA SER A 191 -39.98 21.13 -10.91
C SER A 191 -39.86 19.76 -11.58
N LYS A 192 -40.83 19.44 -12.45
CA LYS A 192 -40.78 18.21 -13.26
C LYS A 192 -39.51 18.14 -14.10
N GLU A 193 -39.09 19.28 -14.66
CA GLU A 193 -37.87 19.40 -15.46
C GLU A 193 -36.61 19.10 -14.63
N ILE A 194 -36.45 19.71 -13.44
CA ILE A 194 -35.31 19.45 -12.55
C ILE A 194 -35.31 17.96 -12.14
N PHE A 195 -36.48 17.40 -11.83
CA PHE A 195 -36.60 15.99 -11.46
C PHE A 195 -36.14 15.06 -12.60
N GLU A 196 -36.55 15.35 -13.85
CA GLU A 196 -36.13 14.59 -15.04
C GLU A 196 -34.63 14.73 -15.31
N GLN A 197 -34.04 15.92 -15.13
CA GLN A 197 -32.61 16.15 -15.24
C GLN A 197 -31.82 15.34 -14.20
N LEU A 198 -32.26 15.32 -12.94
CA LEU A 198 -31.65 14.51 -11.87
C LEU A 198 -31.79 13.01 -12.11
N LEU A 199 -32.92 12.57 -12.66
CA LEU A 199 -33.12 11.19 -13.06
C LEU A 199 -32.16 10.79 -14.19
N ASN A 200 -31.94 11.68 -15.17
CA ASN A 200 -30.98 11.45 -16.24
C ASN A 200 -29.52 11.42 -15.73
N LEU A 201 -29.15 12.25 -14.75
CA LEU A 201 -27.85 12.16 -14.08
C LEU A 201 -27.71 10.83 -13.34
N LYS A 202 -28.70 10.47 -12.52
CA LYS A 202 -28.73 9.18 -11.80
C LYS A 202 -28.54 7.99 -12.73
N ASN A 203 -29.22 7.96 -13.88
CA ASN A 203 -29.17 6.84 -14.81
C ASN A 203 -27.82 6.69 -15.52
N GLN A 204 -26.96 7.72 -15.45
CA GLN A 204 -25.59 7.68 -15.96
C GLN A 204 -24.55 7.37 -14.85
N MET A 205 -24.95 7.45 -13.58
CA MET A 205 -24.13 7.14 -12.43
C MET A 205 -24.15 5.65 -12.12
N ASN A 206 -22.97 5.12 -11.76
CA ASN A 206 -22.74 3.73 -11.41
C ASN A 206 -23.11 2.77 -12.56
N THR A 207 -22.55 1.56 -12.57
CA THR A 207 -22.94 0.59 -13.60
C THR A 207 -24.41 0.24 -13.37
N LEU A 208 -25.28 0.46 -14.36
CA LEU A 208 -26.65 -0.06 -14.31
C LEU A 208 -26.55 -1.57 -14.05
N ALA A 209 -27.15 -2.03 -12.95
CA ALA A 209 -27.20 -3.44 -12.61
C ALA A 209 -27.67 -4.26 -13.83
N PRO A 210 -27.11 -5.46 -14.09
CA PRO A 210 -27.55 -6.30 -15.20
C PRO A 210 -29.05 -6.57 -15.20
N SER A 211 -29.72 -6.52 -14.04
CA SER A 211 -31.16 -6.68 -13.88
C SER A 211 -32.02 -5.56 -14.49
N LEU A 212 -31.43 -4.40 -14.81
CA LEU A 212 -32.08 -3.32 -15.57
C LEU A 212 -31.78 -3.38 -17.08
N ARG A 213 -31.08 -4.44 -17.56
CA ARG A 213 -31.12 -4.82 -18.99
C ARG A 213 -32.48 -5.47 -19.30
N SER A 214 -33.56 -4.72 -19.05
CA SER A 214 -34.89 -5.12 -19.47
C SER A 214 -34.93 -5.11 -21.00
N LYS A 215 -35.41 -6.21 -21.58
CA LYS A 215 -35.88 -6.32 -22.97
C LYS A 215 -37.13 -5.47 -23.23
N SER A 216 -37.22 -4.26 -22.68
CA SER A 216 -38.28 -3.31 -23.00
C SER A 216 -37.87 -2.46 -24.19
N ARG A 217 -38.40 -2.85 -25.35
CA ARG A 217 -38.58 -2.07 -26.59
C ARG A 217 -37.93 -0.67 -26.58
N GLY A 218 -36.78 -0.55 -27.23
CA GLY A 218 -36.38 0.71 -27.86
C GLY A 218 -35.64 1.75 -27.01
N CYS A 219 -35.04 1.41 -25.87
CA CYS A 219 -34.03 2.29 -25.25
C CYS A 219 -32.63 1.68 -25.44
N PHE A 220 -31.88 2.29 -26.36
CA PHE A 220 -30.45 2.05 -26.56
C PHE A 220 -29.75 2.05 -25.20
N ALA A 221 -28.91 1.06 -24.95
CA ALA A 221 -27.92 1.12 -23.89
C ALA A 221 -27.17 2.43 -24.06
N LYS A 222 -27.49 3.46 -23.26
CA LYS A 222 -26.75 4.72 -23.28
C LYS A 222 -25.33 4.35 -22.88
N LYS A 223 -24.45 4.31 -23.87
CA LYS A 223 -23.00 4.30 -23.71
C LYS A 223 -22.71 5.37 -22.66
N ARG A 224 -22.15 4.99 -21.51
CA ARG A 224 -21.62 5.95 -20.52
C ARG A 224 -20.77 6.93 -21.32
N ILE A 225 -20.87 8.23 -21.04
CA ILE A 225 -20.01 9.24 -21.66
C ILE A 225 -18.59 8.70 -21.59
N GLU A 226 -17.92 8.60 -22.75
CA GLU A 226 -16.53 8.17 -22.78
C GLU A 226 -15.77 9.07 -21.82
N PHE A 227 -14.99 8.45 -20.95
CA PHE A 227 -14.25 9.17 -19.94
C PHE A 227 -13.10 9.91 -20.61
N ASP A 228 -13.41 11.04 -21.20
CA ASP A 228 -12.46 11.91 -21.85
C ASP A 228 -11.84 12.83 -20.80
N ARG A 229 -10.58 12.56 -20.44
CA ARG A 229 -9.81 13.27 -19.42
C ARG A 229 -9.08 14.48 -20.00
N VAL A 230 -9.66 15.18 -20.98
CA VAL A 230 -8.99 16.36 -21.55
C VAL A 230 -8.90 17.45 -20.49
N GLY A 231 -7.69 17.67 -19.96
CA GLY A 231 -7.36 18.77 -19.03
C GLY A 231 -7.00 18.35 -17.61
N ASP A 232 -7.39 17.15 -17.17
CA ASP A 232 -7.20 16.66 -15.79
C ASP A 232 -6.30 15.42 -15.74
N PRO A 233 -4.96 15.59 -15.62
CA PRO A 233 -4.04 14.46 -15.61
C PRO A 233 -4.18 13.64 -14.33
N ILE A 234 -4.05 12.31 -14.46
CA ILE A 234 -3.96 11.39 -13.32
C ILE A 234 -2.77 11.79 -12.47
N ASN A 235 -3.02 12.08 -11.18
CA ASN A 235 -1.98 12.52 -10.26
C ASN A 235 -1.87 11.58 -9.06
N ILE A 236 -0.84 10.74 -9.09
CA ILE A 236 -0.54 9.78 -8.02
C ILE A 236 0.39 10.45 -7.02
N THR A 237 -0.12 10.73 -5.82
CA THR A 237 0.68 11.18 -4.68
C THR A 237 0.94 10.02 -3.72
N ALA A 238 1.90 10.18 -2.81
CA ALA A 238 2.24 9.15 -1.82
C ALA A 238 1.00 8.73 -0.99
N TYR A 239 0.29 9.70 -0.43
CA TYR A 239 -0.90 9.43 0.39
C TYR A 239 -2.10 8.99 -0.44
N TRP A 240 -2.30 9.49 -1.67
CA TRP A 240 -3.33 8.94 -2.56
C TRP A 240 -3.08 7.46 -2.85
N LEU A 241 -1.83 7.08 -3.14
CA LEU A 241 -1.49 5.68 -3.40
C LEU A 241 -1.68 4.83 -2.15
N LEU A 242 -1.35 5.34 -0.97
CA LEU A 242 -1.62 4.65 0.30
C LEU A 242 -3.12 4.41 0.49
N GLY A 243 -3.96 5.45 0.38
CA GLY A 243 -5.41 5.30 0.53
C GLY A 243 -6.00 4.33 -0.48
N PHE A 244 -5.55 4.38 -1.74
CA PHE A 244 -5.98 3.42 -2.75
C PHE A 244 -5.51 1.99 -2.44
N THR A 245 -4.29 1.84 -1.92
CA THR A 245 -3.73 0.57 -1.46
C THR A 245 -4.49 0.02 -0.24
N GLU A 246 -4.92 0.87 0.68
CA GLU A 246 -5.69 0.48 1.86
C GLU A 246 -7.11 0.00 1.55
N GLY A 247 -7.68 0.37 0.41
CA GLY A 247 -8.85 -0.30 -0.17
C GLY A 247 -8.46 -1.54 -0.98
N ASP A 248 -7.89 -1.32 -2.17
CA ASP A 248 -7.76 -2.32 -3.24
C ASP A 248 -6.40 -3.03 -3.34
N GLY A 249 -5.45 -2.68 -2.48
CA GLY A 249 -4.12 -3.31 -2.43
C GLY A 249 -4.11 -4.63 -1.65
N TYR A 250 -3.09 -5.44 -1.86
CA TYR A 250 -2.87 -6.68 -1.12
C TYR A 250 -1.40 -7.01 -0.87
N PHE A 251 -1.14 -7.68 0.25
CA PHE A 251 0.14 -8.26 0.63
C PHE A 251 0.00 -9.76 0.82
N SER A 252 0.86 -10.53 0.17
CA SER A 252 0.74 -11.99 0.16
C SER A 252 2.07 -12.69 0.32
N VAL A 253 2.01 -13.83 1.01
CA VAL A 253 3.11 -14.77 1.24
C VAL A 253 2.71 -16.11 0.61
N ASN A 254 3.50 -16.59 -0.35
CA ASN A 254 3.30 -17.93 -0.90
C ASN A 254 3.77 -18.98 0.10
N LYS A 255 2.87 -19.84 0.59
CA LYS A 255 3.20 -20.82 1.63
C LYS A 255 4.13 -21.96 1.18
N LYS A 256 4.39 -22.11 -0.13
CA LYS A 256 5.25 -23.17 -0.67
C LYS A 256 6.72 -22.74 -0.75
N ASP A 257 6.98 -21.56 -1.30
CA ASP A 257 8.33 -21.04 -1.56
C ASP A 257 8.64 -19.76 -0.79
N PHE A 258 7.70 -19.30 0.06
CA PHE A 258 7.74 -18.06 0.83
C PHE A 258 7.95 -16.80 -0.01
N SER A 259 7.72 -16.85 -1.32
CA SER A 259 7.78 -15.68 -2.17
C SER A 259 6.75 -14.63 -1.75
N LEU A 260 7.21 -13.38 -1.70
CA LEU A 260 6.42 -12.23 -1.30
C LEU A 260 5.87 -11.49 -2.50
N LYS A 261 4.63 -11.04 -2.40
CA LYS A 261 4.00 -10.21 -3.42
C LYS A 261 3.16 -9.09 -2.81
N PHE A 262 3.44 -7.87 -3.25
CA PHE A 262 2.54 -6.73 -3.17
C PHE A 262 1.80 -6.57 -4.51
N GLY A 263 0.53 -6.19 -4.49
CA GLY A 263 -0.18 -5.85 -5.71
C GLY A 263 -1.44 -5.04 -5.49
N ILE A 264 -1.99 -4.56 -6.60
CA ILE A 264 -3.27 -3.83 -6.69
C ILE A 264 -4.00 -4.40 -7.90
N GLY A 265 -5.28 -4.71 -7.74
CA GLY A 265 -6.13 -5.23 -8.83
C GLY A 265 -7.30 -4.29 -9.10
N GLN A 266 -7.61 -4.06 -10.38
CA GLN A 266 -8.75 -3.23 -10.81
C GLN A 266 -9.37 -3.74 -12.09
N ASN A 267 -10.60 -3.30 -12.38
CA ASN A 267 -11.21 -3.50 -13.69
C ASN A 267 -10.36 -2.84 -14.78
N TYR A 268 -10.31 -3.45 -15.96
CA TYR A 268 -9.48 -3.00 -17.10
C TYR A 268 -9.74 -1.55 -17.52
N LYS A 269 -10.96 -1.04 -17.31
CA LYS A 269 -11.29 0.38 -17.56
C LYS A 269 -10.42 1.37 -16.77
N GLU A 270 -9.82 0.93 -15.66
CA GLU A 270 -8.90 1.71 -14.84
C GLU A 270 -7.43 1.53 -15.25
N LEU A 271 -7.13 0.87 -16.38
CA LEU A 271 -5.77 0.65 -16.87
C LEU A 271 -4.92 1.94 -16.89
N PRO A 272 -5.42 3.12 -17.33
CA PRO A 272 -4.64 4.35 -17.27
C PRO A 272 -4.17 4.73 -15.85
N VAL A 273 -4.99 4.43 -14.83
CA VAL A 273 -4.65 4.65 -13.42
C VAL A 273 -3.54 3.70 -13.00
N MET A 274 -3.65 2.43 -13.41
CA MET A 274 -2.64 1.41 -13.13
C MET A 274 -1.30 1.72 -13.81
N GLU A 275 -1.31 2.28 -15.02
CA GLU A 275 -0.09 2.79 -15.67
C GLU A 275 0.53 3.96 -14.89
N ALA A 276 -0.29 4.87 -14.37
CA ALA A 276 0.19 5.99 -13.56
C ALA A 276 0.78 5.51 -12.23
N ILE A 277 0.15 4.54 -11.55
CA ILE A 277 0.70 3.92 -10.33
C ILE A 277 2.01 3.19 -10.65
N GLN A 278 2.08 2.47 -11.77
CA GLN A 278 3.31 1.80 -12.19
C GLN A 278 4.44 2.82 -12.36
N LYS A 279 4.18 3.94 -13.06
CA LYS A 279 5.14 5.05 -13.22
C LYS A 279 5.55 5.66 -11.88
N PHE A 280 4.60 5.90 -10.98
CA PHE A 280 4.89 6.42 -9.65
C PHE A 280 5.81 5.49 -8.85
N LEU A 281 5.48 4.19 -8.76
CA LEU A 281 6.30 3.21 -8.05
C LEU A 281 7.71 3.09 -8.64
N LEU A 282 7.84 3.20 -9.97
CA LEU A 282 9.14 3.23 -10.64
C LEU A 282 9.90 4.55 -10.40
N SER A 283 9.20 5.66 -10.14
CA SER A 283 9.82 6.95 -9.82
C SER A 283 10.37 7.03 -8.39
N LEU A 284 9.92 6.13 -7.50
CA LEU A 284 10.51 5.97 -6.16
C LEU A 284 11.93 5.41 -6.20
N LEU A 285 12.41 4.98 -7.38
CA LEU A 285 13.79 4.58 -7.56
C LEU A 285 14.72 5.79 -7.45
N PRO A 286 15.88 5.64 -6.79
CA PRO A 286 16.90 6.67 -6.81
C PRO A 286 17.30 7.04 -8.26
N PRO A 287 17.71 8.30 -8.50
CA PRO A 287 18.27 8.70 -9.78
C PRO A 287 19.41 7.76 -10.23
N VAL A 288 19.55 7.59 -11.54
CA VAL A 288 20.57 6.71 -12.11
C VAL A 288 21.96 7.18 -11.68
N GLY A 289 22.66 6.35 -10.89
CA GLY A 289 24.02 6.65 -10.41
C GLY A 289 24.09 7.24 -9.00
N GLU A 290 22.96 7.60 -8.39
CA GLU A 290 22.89 8.15 -7.03
C GLU A 290 22.10 7.22 -6.12
N GLY A 291 22.81 6.37 -5.38
CA GLY A 291 22.22 5.42 -4.43
C GLY A 291 23.07 4.16 -4.33
N LYS A 292 22.96 3.43 -3.22
CA LYS A 292 23.66 2.13 -3.04
C LYS A 292 23.20 1.03 -4.04
N TYR A 293 22.33 1.34 -5.02
CA TYR A 293 21.66 0.36 -5.86
C TYR A 293 21.62 0.79 -7.35
N SER A 294 21.79 -0.19 -8.26
CA SER A 294 21.73 -0.01 -9.72
C SER A 294 20.67 -0.94 -10.30
N ILE A 295 19.47 -0.42 -10.56
CA ILE A 295 18.45 -1.13 -11.34
C ILE A 295 18.79 -0.92 -12.82
N LYS A 296 19.25 -1.98 -13.51
CA LYS A 296 19.50 -1.91 -14.96
C LYS A 296 18.23 -2.24 -15.74
N ARG A 297 18.04 -1.55 -16.88
CA ARG A 297 16.97 -1.76 -17.90
C ARG A 297 16.68 -3.21 -18.29
N SER A 298 17.62 -4.14 -18.08
CA SER A 298 17.46 -5.57 -18.41
C SER A 298 16.87 -6.45 -17.30
N ASN A 299 16.50 -5.88 -16.13
CA ASN A 299 15.58 -6.46 -15.14
C ASN A 299 14.15 -6.00 -15.48
N THR A 300 13.72 -6.29 -16.71
CA THR A 300 12.49 -5.78 -17.31
C THR A 300 11.29 -6.01 -16.38
N ASN A 301 10.73 -4.92 -15.85
CA ASN A 301 9.47 -4.88 -15.10
C ASN A 301 9.53 -5.29 -13.59
N PRO A 302 10.21 -4.52 -12.70
CA PRO A 302 10.14 -4.73 -11.24
C PRO A 302 8.74 -4.45 -10.67
N VAL A 303 7.98 -3.60 -11.34
CA VAL A 303 6.55 -3.35 -11.11
C VAL A 303 5.80 -3.86 -12.32
N LYS A 304 5.28 -5.09 -12.27
CA LYS A 304 4.58 -5.71 -13.41
C LYS A 304 3.17 -5.17 -13.52
N LEU A 305 2.82 -4.64 -14.68
CA LEU A 305 1.44 -4.38 -15.08
C LEU A 305 0.99 -5.48 -16.04
N ALA A 306 -0.05 -6.22 -15.68
CA ALA A 306 -0.60 -7.31 -16.48
C ALA A 306 -2.13 -7.15 -16.61
N THR A 307 -2.66 -7.53 -17.76
CA THR A 307 -4.09 -7.53 -18.06
C THR A 307 -4.56 -8.96 -18.27
N TYR A 308 -5.77 -9.25 -17.82
CA TYR A 308 -6.38 -10.58 -17.91
C TYR A 308 -7.80 -10.45 -18.42
N ASP A 309 -8.09 -11.16 -19.51
CA ASP A 309 -9.45 -11.30 -20.00
C ASP A 309 -10.29 -12.13 -19.02
N SER A 310 -11.61 -11.93 -19.07
CA SER A 310 -12.52 -12.82 -18.37
C SER A 310 -12.38 -14.25 -18.88
N ALA A 311 -12.50 -15.22 -17.97
CA ALA A 311 -12.41 -16.62 -18.38
C ALA A 311 -13.57 -16.96 -19.32
N LYS A 312 -13.30 -17.83 -20.31
CA LYS A 312 -14.31 -18.26 -21.28
C LYS A 312 -15.59 -18.73 -20.56
N GLY A 313 -16.72 -18.11 -20.90
CA GLY A 313 -18.04 -18.42 -20.32
C GLY A 313 -18.43 -17.61 -19.09
N ARG A 314 -17.54 -16.75 -18.55
CA ARG A 314 -17.89 -15.79 -17.49
C ARG A 314 -18.16 -14.40 -18.09
N ASN A 315 -19.20 -13.73 -17.59
CA ASN A 315 -19.55 -12.35 -17.98
C ASN A 315 -18.83 -11.30 -17.12
N ASP A 316 -17.64 -11.62 -16.59
CA ASP A 316 -16.87 -10.71 -15.75
C ASP A 316 -16.22 -9.62 -16.62
N GLU A 317 -16.03 -8.43 -16.06
CA GLU A 317 -15.20 -7.39 -16.72
C GLU A 317 -13.73 -7.86 -16.73
N PRO A 318 -12.97 -7.61 -17.82
CA PRO A 318 -11.52 -7.84 -17.82
C PRO A 318 -10.84 -7.07 -16.68
N MET A 319 -9.73 -7.61 -16.19
CA MET A 319 -9.01 -7.07 -15.04
C MET A 319 -7.58 -6.63 -15.41
N CYS A 320 -7.02 -5.71 -14.66
CA CYS A 320 -5.63 -5.29 -14.72
C CYS A 320 -5.01 -5.34 -13.32
N TYR A 321 -3.73 -5.71 -13.24
CA TYR A 321 -3.02 -5.92 -11.97
C TYR A 321 -1.64 -5.30 -12.02
N ILE A 322 -1.32 -4.56 -10.96
CA ILE A 322 0.05 -4.26 -10.58
C ILE A 322 0.55 -5.37 -9.66
N THR A 323 1.77 -5.84 -9.89
CA THR A 323 2.40 -6.89 -9.10
C THR A 323 3.88 -6.61 -8.91
N VAL A 324 4.31 -6.54 -7.65
CA VAL A 324 5.70 -6.44 -7.24
C VAL A 324 6.06 -7.68 -6.45
N ASN A 325 7.01 -8.47 -6.97
CA ASN A 325 7.45 -9.71 -6.34
C ASN A 325 8.97 -9.89 -6.31
N GLN A 326 9.73 -8.87 -6.71
CA GLN A 326 11.18 -8.91 -6.67
C GLN A 326 11.64 -8.45 -5.29
N THR A 327 12.25 -9.34 -4.51
CA THR A 327 12.66 -9.10 -3.12
C THR A 327 13.51 -7.84 -2.96
N ASP A 328 14.41 -7.54 -3.91
CA ASP A 328 15.25 -6.35 -3.83
C ASP A 328 14.45 -5.06 -4.00
N PHE A 329 13.51 -5.03 -4.94
CA PHE A 329 12.64 -3.87 -5.13
C PHE A 329 11.69 -3.72 -3.93
N ILE A 330 11.21 -4.83 -3.37
CA ILE A 330 10.40 -4.80 -2.16
C ILE A 330 11.19 -4.19 -1.00
N SER A 331 12.37 -4.74 -0.70
CA SER A 331 13.16 -4.35 0.47
C SER A 331 13.67 -2.92 0.39
N ASN A 332 14.05 -2.45 -0.81
CA ASN A 332 14.74 -1.18 -0.97
C ASN A 332 13.85 -0.04 -1.46
N VAL A 333 12.62 -0.32 -1.91
CA VAL A 333 11.72 0.70 -2.49
C VAL A 333 10.35 0.64 -1.84
N ILE A 334 9.70 -0.52 -1.87
CA ILE A 334 8.34 -0.68 -1.33
C ILE A 334 8.32 -0.53 0.19
N LEU A 335 9.24 -1.18 0.91
CA LEU A 335 9.31 -1.06 2.37
C LEU A 335 9.59 0.39 2.80
N PRO A 336 10.66 1.07 2.35
CA PRO A 336 10.93 2.45 2.76
C PRO A 336 9.79 3.41 2.43
N PHE A 337 9.11 3.22 1.29
CA PHE A 337 7.93 4.00 0.94
C PHE A 337 6.80 3.81 1.96
N PHE A 338 6.39 2.56 2.21
CA PHE A 338 5.29 2.28 3.12
C PHE A 338 5.63 2.53 4.60
N ASP A 339 6.90 2.51 4.97
CA ASP A 339 7.40 2.93 6.30
C ASP A 339 7.40 4.45 6.47
N SER A 340 7.45 5.21 5.37
CA SER A 340 7.48 6.69 5.40
C SER A 340 6.09 7.34 5.48
N VAL A 341 5.03 6.56 5.35
CA VAL A 341 3.64 7.04 5.32
C VAL A 341 2.85 6.51 6.52
N THR A 342 1.85 7.28 6.94
CA THR A 342 1.00 6.94 8.09
C THR A 342 -0.21 6.15 7.63
N TRP A 343 -0.30 4.89 8.04
CA TRP A 343 -1.43 4.01 7.77
C TRP A 343 -2.62 4.34 8.65
N LEU A 344 -3.82 4.00 8.17
CA LEU A 344 -5.09 4.27 8.85
C LEU A 344 -5.98 3.02 8.93
N SER A 345 -5.87 2.06 8.00
CA SER A 345 -6.72 0.86 7.96
C SER A 345 -6.05 -0.37 8.58
N LYS A 346 -6.83 -1.43 8.84
CA LYS A 346 -6.26 -2.70 9.35
C LYS A 346 -5.29 -3.36 8.37
N LYS A 347 -5.23 -2.93 7.11
CA LYS A 347 -4.27 -3.44 6.12
C LYS A 347 -2.83 -3.19 6.53
N GLU A 348 -2.58 -2.21 7.41
CA GLU A 348 -1.28 -2.02 8.05
C GLU A 348 -0.79 -3.32 8.72
N TYR A 349 -1.66 -4.03 9.44
CA TYR A 349 -1.26 -5.26 10.13
C TYR A 349 -0.81 -6.36 9.16
N ASP A 350 -1.41 -6.41 7.96
CA ASP A 350 -0.98 -7.33 6.91
C ASP A 350 0.35 -6.89 6.30
N TYR A 351 0.57 -5.59 6.12
CA TYR A 351 1.85 -5.05 5.71
C TYR A 351 2.96 -5.37 6.74
N GLN A 352 2.70 -5.20 8.04
CA GLN A 352 3.67 -5.48 9.10
C GLN A 352 4.02 -6.97 9.18
N ASP A 353 3.04 -7.86 9.10
CA ASP A 353 3.29 -9.30 9.04
C ASP A 353 4.08 -9.70 7.78
N TRP A 354 3.76 -9.07 6.64
CA TRP A 354 4.49 -9.28 5.38
C TRP A 354 5.94 -8.81 5.46
N LYS A 355 6.19 -7.64 6.07
CA LYS A 355 7.52 -7.10 6.37
C LYS A 355 8.29 -8.00 7.33
N LEU A 356 7.63 -8.55 8.35
CA LEU A 356 8.24 -9.48 9.28
C LEU A 356 8.72 -10.76 8.58
N VAL A 357 7.91 -11.33 7.69
CA VAL A 357 8.32 -12.47 6.86
C VAL A 357 9.54 -12.11 6.01
N LEU A 358 9.56 -10.94 5.37
CA LEU A 358 10.72 -10.50 4.59
C LEU A 358 12.01 -10.45 5.43
N ASN A 359 11.95 -9.95 6.65
CA ASN A 359 13.11 -9.90 7.54
C ASN A 359 13.63 -11.32 7.87
N ILE A 360 12.73 -12.27 8.10
CA ILE A 360 13.08 -13.69 8.32
C ILE A 360 13.72 -14.28 7.05
N LEU A 361 13.23 -13.92 5.86
CA LEU A 361 13.80 -14.34 4.58
C LEU A 361 15.21 -13.78 4.37
N ASN A 362 15.40 -12.48 4.61
CA ASN A 362 16.67 -11.78 4.43
C ASN A 362 17.79 -12.31 5.34
N GLN A 363 17.45 -12.86 6.51
CA GLN A 363 18.41 -13.54 7.39
C GLN A 363 18.56 -15.05 7.12
N GLY A 364 17.93 -15.58 6.06
CA GLY A 364 18.03 -16.99 5.68
C GLY A 364 17.38 -17.96 6.67
N LYS A 365 16.56 -17.46 7.60
CA LYS A 365 15.98 -18.25 8.69
C LYS A 365 14.93 -19.23 8.20
N HIS A 366 14.32 -18.97 7.04
CA HIS A 366 13.39 -19.88 6.36
C HIS A 366 14.00 -21.22 5.91
N PHE A 367 15.33 -21.38 5.97
CA PHE A 367 15.98 -22.68 5.78
C PHE A 367 15.98 -23.55 7.05
N THR A 368 15.64 -22.98 8.21
CA THR A 368 15.47 -23.70 9.48
C THR A 368 14.01 -24.12 9.66
N ASP A 369 13.75 -25.21 10.37
CA ASP A 369 12.37 -25.66 10.59
C ASP A 369 11.58 -24.71 11.49
N GLU A 370 12.22 -24.12 12.50
CA GLU A 370 11.65 -23.04 13.32
C GLU A 370 11.22 -21.84 12.47
N GLY A 371 12.08 -21.37 11.56
CA GLY A 371 11.78 -20.25 10.69
C GLY A 371 10.64 -20.54 9.70
N LYS A 372 10.58 -21.76 9.12
CA LYS A 372 9.48 -22.18 8.25
C LYS A 372 8.15 -22.20 9.00
N GLU A 373 8.15 -22.84 10.17
CA GLU A 373 6.97 -22.94 11.03
C GLU A 373 6.44 -21.54 11.39
N LEU A 374 7.32 -20.64 11.82
CA LEU A 374 6.97 -19.27 12.17
C LEU A 374 6.41 -18.48 10.98
N ILE A 375 7.01 -18.58 9.78
CA ILE A 375 6.48 -17.93 8.57
C ILE A 375 5.07 -18.45 8.26
N LEU A 376 4.83 -19.76 8.38
CA LEU A 376 3.50 -20.34 8.14
C LEU A 376 2.48 -19.82 9.15
N GLN A 377 2.84 -19.68 10.43
CA GLN A 377 1.98 -19.09 11.45
C GLN A 377 1.64 -17.62 11.14
N ILE A 378 2.64 -16.81 10.78
CA ILE A 378 2.45 -15.41 10.37
C ILE A 378 1.54 -15.34 9.13
N ALA A 379 1.83 -16.12 8.10
CA ALA A 379 1.02 -16.15 6.88
C ALA A 379 -0.42 -16.65 7.11
N ASN A 380 -0.66 -17.44 8.16
CA ASN A 380 -1.99 -17.93 8.54
C ASN A 380 -2.82 -16.94 9.35
N ARG A 381 -2.25 -15.83 9.84
CA ARG A 381 -3.00 -14.75 10.51
C ARG A 381 -3.23 -13.51 9.66
N MET A 382 -2.65 -13.45 8.46
CA MET A 382 -2.80 -12.33 7.53
C MET A 382 -4.13 -12.36 6.75
N ASN A 383 -4.52 -11.20 6.22
CA ASN A 383 -5.61 -10.98 5.29
C ASN A 383 -6.96 -11.48 5.86
N ASN A 384 -7.72 -12.26 5.08
CA ASN A 384 -9.02 -12.80 5.51
C ASN A 384 -8.98 -13.64 6.79
N ASN A 385 -7.81 -14.15 7.19
CA ASN A 385 -7.68 -14.87 8.46
C ASN A 385 -7.66 -13.95 9.70
N ARG A 386 -7.50 -12.64 9.49
CA ARG A 386 -7.58 -11.60 10.53
C ARG A 386 -9.00 -11.11 10.79
N LEU A 387 -9.95 -11.45 9.92
CA LEU A 387 -11.33 -10.99 10.04
C LEU A 387 -12.04 -11.75 11.17
N SER A 388 -12.79 -11.04 11.99
CA SER A 388 -13.60 -11.61 13.09
C SER A 388 -14.65 -12.62 12.60
N THR A 389 -15.01 -12.57 11.32
CA THR A 389 -15.96 -13.46 10.65
C THR A 389 -15.34 -14.81 10.25
N ASN A 390 -14.02 -14.97 10.34
CA ASN A 390 -13.36 -16.21 9.94
C ASN A 390 -13.29 -17.21 11.11
N ILE A 391 -14.23 -18.15 11.14
CA ILE A 391 -14.45 -19.14 12.21
C ILE A 391 -13.31 -20.17 12.35
N ALA A 392 -12.40 -20.28 11.36
CA ALA A 392 -11.25 -21.18 11.43
C ALA A 392 -10.22 -20.80 12.52
N GLN A 393 -10.41 -19.68 13.22
CA GLN A 393 -9.61 -19.20 14.35
C GLN A 393 -9.72 -20.05 15.64
N THR A 394 -10.48 -21.14 15.66
CA THR A 394 -10.67 -22.00 16.86
C THR A 394 -9.46 -22.86 17.24
N LYS A 395 -8.39 -22.90 16.44
CA LYS A 395 -7.10 -23.40 16.91
C LYS A 395 -6.31 -22.24 17.51
N PRO A 396 -5.92 -22.30 18.80
CA PRO A 396 -5.14 -21.23 19.40
C PRO A 396 -3.86 -21.04 18.60
N LEU A 397 -3.72 -19.87 17.96
CA LEU A 397 -2.45 -19.38 17.46
C LEU A 397 -1.46 -19.48 18.61
N SER A 398 -0.32 -20.13 18.38
CA SER A 398 0.68 -20.37 19.42
C SER A 398 0.98 -19.08 20.16
N VAL A 399 0.96 -19.15 21.49
CA VAL A 399 1.31 -18.03 22.37
C VAL A 399 2.68 -17.46 21.94
N ASN A 400 2.68 -16.17 21.61
CA ASN A 400 3.83 -15.30 21.37
C ASN A 400 4.60 -15.41 20.02
N ILE A 401 3.90 -15.24 18.88
CA ILE A 401 4.55 -15.10 17.55
C ILE A 401 5.57 -13.96 17.54
N GLU A 402 5.26 -12.85 18.18
CA GLU A 402 6.10 -11.65 18.25
C GLU A 402 7.43 -11.92 18.97
N GLU A 403 7.40 -12.49 20.18
CA GLU A 403 8.62 -12.85 20.92
C GLU A 403 9.43 -13.92 20.18
N ARG A 404 8.76 -14.92 19.58
CA ARG A 404 9.44 -15.93 18.75
C ARG A 404 10.15 -15.27 17.58
N ALA A 405 9.50 -14.35 16.88
CA ALA A 405 10.09 -13.64 15.76
C ALA A 405 11.24 -12.74 16.22
N LEU A 406 11.08 -12.02 17.34
CA LEU A 406 12.14 -11.19 17.92
C LEU A 406 13.37 -12.04 18.30
N LYS A 407 13.16 -13.15 19.01
CA LYS A 407 14.21 -14.10 19.37
C LYS A 407 14.91 -14.63 18.13
N LEU A 408 14.15 -15.06 17.12
CA LEU A 408 14.69 -15.60 15.87
C LEU A 408 15.54 -14.54 15.13
N LEU A 409 15.04 -13.31 15.02
CA LEU A 409 15.71 -12.21 14.31
C LEU A 409 16.90 -11.62 15.08
N SER A 410 16.91 -11.74 16.42
CA SER A 410 18.05 -11.33 17.26
C SER A 410 19.23 -12.30 17.17
N SER A 411 18.98 -13.55 16.75
CA SER A 411 20.03 -14.54 16.59
C SER A 411 20.83 -14.31 15.29
N PRO A 412 22.15 -14.60 15.25
CA PRO A 412 22.98 -14.33 14.07
C PRO A 412 22.40 -14.91 12.79
N SER A 413 22.45 -14.17 11.68
CA SER A 413 21.94 -14.57 10.37
C SER A 413 22.28 -16.03 10.04
N ASN A 414 21.37 -16.78 9.43
CA ASN A 414 21.63 -18.14 8.96
C ASN A 414 22.52 -18.16 7.71
N TYR A 415 22.73 -16.99 7.09
CA TYR A 415 23.70 -16.81 6.04
C TYR A 415 25.08 -16.46 6.59
N GLU A 416 26.11 -17.04 6.00
CA GLU A 416 27.51 -16.71 6.26
C GLU A 416 28.24 -16.49 4.94
N ILE A 417 28.92 -15.35 4.82
CA ILE A 417 29.72 -15.05 3.62
C ILE A 417 31.09 -15.68 3.77
N GLN A 418 31.42 -16.56 2.85
CA GLN A 418 32.74 -17.17 2.75
C GLN A 418 33.74 -16.21 2.09
N THR A 419 35.03 -16.50 2.25
CA THR A 419 36.14 -15.69 1.71
C THR A 419 36.12 -15.54 0.18
N ASP A 420 35.52 -16.50 -0.53
CA ASP A 420 35.30 -16.50 -1.98
C ASP A 420 34.00 -15.77 -2.40
N GLY A 421 33.27 -15.21 -1.42
CA GLY A 421 32.00 -14.51 -1.61
C GLY A 421 30.80 -15.43 -1.77
N LYS A 422 30.92 -16.76 -1.69
CA LYS A 422 29.74 -17.63 -1.64
C LYS A 422 28.99 -17.43 -0.32
N ILE A 423 27.67 -17.55 -0.38
CA ILE A 423 26.82 -17.49 0.82
C ILE A 423 26.53 -18.93 1.25
N LEU A 424 27.12 -19.33 2.37
CA LEU A 424 26.83 -20.58 3.05
C LEU A 424 25.53 -20.42 3.85
N ILE A 425 24.63 -21.39 3.71
CA ILE A 425 23.45 -21.52 4.56
C ILE A 425 23.85 -22.42 5.73
N LYS A 426 24.10 -21.83 6.90
CA LYS A 426 24.69 -22.54 8.05
C LYS A 426 23.88 -23.77 8.45
N SER A 427 22.55 -23.66 8.48
CA SER A 427 21.66 -24.76 8.87
C SER A 427 21.66 -25.96 7.93
N THR A 428 22.00 -25.77 6.65
CA THR A 428 21.97 -26.86 5.65
C THR A 428 23.36 -27.32 5.20
N GLY A 429 24.40 -26.54 5.51
CA GLY A 429 25.76 -26.78 5.00
C GLY A 429 25.90 -26.60 3.48
N THR A 430 24.89 -26.02 2.81
CA THR A 430 24.87 -25.83 1.36
C THR A 430 25.06 -24.37 0.98
N TYR A 431 25.60 -24.14 -0.21
CA TYR A 431 25.69 -22.80 -0.78
C TYR A 431 24.37 -22.39 -1.43
N LEU A 432 23.98 -21.14 -1.23
CA LEU A 432 22.80 -20.56 -1.88
C LEU A 432 22.94 -20.62 -3.41
N LYS A 433 22.10 -21.43 -4.07
CA LYS A 433 22.10 -21.59 -5.53
C LYS A 433 21.18 -20.55 -6.19
N GLY A 434 21.71 -19.84 -7.18
CA GLY A 434 21.11 -18.81 -8.04
C GLY A 434 19.66 -18.38 -7.82
N ARG A 435 19.45 -17.07 -7.60
CA ARG A 435 18.69 -16.11 -8.45
C ARG A 435 18.54 -14.78 -7.70
N GLY A 436 18.83 -13.66 -8.37
CA GLY A 436 18.53 -12.31 -7.90
C GLY A 436 19.76 -11.55 -7.38
N ASN A 437 20.01 -10.40 -7.99
CA ASN A 437 20.95 -9.29 -7.69
C ASN A 437 21.90 -9.42 -6.47
N ILE A 438 22.69 -10.48 -6.40
CA ILE A 438 23.88 -10.43 -5.55
C ILE A 438 24.82 -9.44 -6.23
N GLY A 439 25.10 -8.33 -5.55
CA GLY A 439 26.06 -7.37 -6.06
C GLY A 439 27.43 -8.04 -6.26
N VAL A 440 28.32 -7.40 -6.99
CA VAL A 440 29.63 -7.90 -7.36
C VAL A 440 30.59 -6.75 -7.18
N LYS A 441 31.50 -6.91 -6.23
CA LYS A 441 32.66 -6.03 -6.08
C LYS A 441 33.81 -6.59 -6.89
N VAL A 442 34.50 -5.72 -7.61
CA VAL A 442 35.63 -6.07 -8.47
C VAL A 442 36.86 -5.35 -7.95
N PHE A 443 37.91 -6.13 -7.74
CA PHE A 443 39.15 -5.72 -7.11
C PHE A 443 40.30 -5.78 -8.12
N ASP A 444 41.30 -4.90 -7.97
CA ASP A 444 42.57 -5.00 -8.69
C ASP A 444 43.52 -6.05 -8.05
N ASP A 445 44.73 -6.13 -8.59
CA ASP A 445 45.84 -6.96 -8.11
C ASP A 445 46.38 -6.52 -6.75
N LYS A 446 46.09 -5.30 -6.30
CA LYS A 446 46.45 -4.75 -5.00
C LYS A 446 45.36 -4.94 -3.95
N GLY A 447 44.18 -5.41 -4.35
CA GLY A 447 43.04 -5.67 -3.47
C GLY A 447 42.14 -4.45 -3.24
N GLU A 448 42.27 -3.39 -4.04
CA GLU A 448 41.42 -2.21 -3.99
C GLU A 448 40.14 -2.41 -4.80
N ILE A 449 39.00 -1.93 -4.30
CA ILE A 449 37.73 -2.01 -5.04
C ILE A 449 37.77 -1.00 -6.19
N ILE A 450 37.74 -1.50 -7.42
CA ILE A 450 37.69 -0.66 -8.63
C ILE A 450 36.23 -0.45 -9.08
N TYR A 451 35.40 -1.48 -8.97
CA TYR A 451 34.01 -1.44 -9.43
C TYR A 451 33.07 -2.16 -8.48
N SER A 452 31.85 -1.66 -8.34
CA SER A 452 30.76 -2.35 -7.65
C SER A 452 29.55 -2.41 -8.57
N PHE A 453 28.96 -3.60 -8.69
CA PHE A 453 27.82 -3.87 -9.57
C PHE A 453 26.72 -4.49 -8.77
N ASN A 454 25.47 -4.06 -8.89
CA ASN A 454 24.40 -4.67 -8.09
C ASN A 454 23.91 -6.02 -8.62
N SER A 455 24.57 -6.60 -9.64
CA SER A 455 24.29 -7.97 -10.08
C SER A 455 25.44 -8.56 -10.89
N ILE A 456 25.51 -9.89 -10.91
CA ILE A 456 26.39 -10.66 -11.81
C ILE A 456 26.17 -10.29 -13.28
N LYS A 457 24.91 -10.10 -13.69
CA LYS A 457 24.55 -9.72 -15.06
C LYS A 457 25.08 -8.34 -15.41
N ASN A 458 25.02 -7.41 -14.46
CA ASN A 458 25.52 -6.05 -14.60
C ASN A 458 27.02 -5.99 -14.76
N CYS A 459 27.73 -6.79 -13.95
CA CYS A 459 29.17 -6.97 -14.04
C CYS A 459 29.57 -7.56 -15.40
N ALA A 460 28.87 -8.62 -15.84
CA ALA A 460 29.15 -9.30 -17.10
C ALA A 460 28.99 -8.36 -18.31
N LEU A 461 27.93 -7.56 -18.33
CA LEU A 461 27.69 -6.57 -19.39
C LEU A 461 28.78 -5.50 -19.45
N PHE A 462 29.25 -4.99 -18.31
CA PHE A 462 30.28 -3.94 -18.27
C PHE A 462 31.61 -4.42 -18.87
N PHE A 463 32.01 -5.65 -18.55
CA PHE A 463 33.22 -6.26 -19.10
C PHE A 463 33.01 -6.92 -20.48
N ASN A 464 31.82 -6.79 -21.06
CA ASN A 464 31.43 -7.41 -22.33
C ASN A 464 31.71 -8.93 -22.38
N VAL A 465 31.34 -9.65 -21.32
CA VAL A 465 31.49 -11.11 -21.22
C VAL A 465 30.16 -11.79 -20.89
N HIS A 466 30.06 -13.09 -21.18
CA HIS A 466 28.89 -13.87 -20.80
C HIS A 466 28.77 -13.97 -19.26
N SER A 467 27.55 -13.93 -18.70
CA SER A 467 27.36 -14.00 -17.24
C SER A 467 27.94 -15.28 -16.62
N ARG A 468 27.95 -16.38 -17.37
CA ARG A 468 28.64 -17.63 -16.97
C ARG A 468 30.14 -17.44 -16.71
N THR A 469 30.79 -16.51 -17.41
CA THR A 469 32.20 -16.17 -17.21
C THR A 469 32.40 -15.50 -15.85
N ILE A 470 31.58 -14.52 -15.52
CA ILE A 470 31.62 -13.87 -14.19
C ILE A 470 31.27 -14.87 -13.09
N ILE A 471 30.24 -15.71 -13.29
CA ILE A 471 29.87 -16.78 -12.34
C ILE A 471 31.07 -17.70 -12.08
N ARG A 472 31.75 -18.18 -13.13
CA ARG A 472 32.92 -19.05 -12.98
C ARG A 472 34.06 -18.37 -12.20
N ARG A 473 34.24 -17.05 -12.35
CA ARG A 473 35.25 -16.30 -11.59
C ARG A 473 34.82 -16.08 -10.14
N LEU A 474 33.55 -15.74 -9.90
CA LEU A 474 32.95 -15.69 -8.57
C LEU A 474 32.97 -17.05 -7.85
N ASP A 475 32.99 -18.16 -8.58
CA ASP A 475 33.00 -19.51 -8.00
C ASP A 475 34.42 -20.03 -7.75
N SER A 476 35.40 -19.58 -8.55
CA SER A 476 36.80 -20.04 -8.47
C SER A 476 37.73 -19.09 -7.71
N GLY A 477 37.35 -17.82 -7.53
CA GLY A 477 38.18 -16.79 -6.89
C GLY A 477 39.44 -16.41 -7.66
N LYS A 478 39.66 -16.95 -8.87
CA LYS A 478 40.86 -16.72 -9.66
C LYS A 478 40.83 -15.38 -10.38
N PHE A 479 42.01 -14.78 -10.54
CA PHE A 479 42.22 -13.61 -11.38
C PHE A 479 41.71 -13.84 -12.81
N MET A 480 41.23 -12.75 -13.40
CA MET A 480 40.85 -12.67 -14.80
C MET A 480 41.44 -11.39 -15.40
N GLU A 481 42.22 -11.56 -16.47
CA GLU A 481 42.71 -10.44 -17.24
C GLU A 481 41.60 -9.88 -18.12
N LEU A 482 41.26 -8.60 -17.94
CA LEU A 482 40.27 -7.87 -18.71
C LEU A 482 40.78 -6.45 -18.94
N ASN A 483 40.81 -6.02 -20.21
CA ASN A 483 41.30 -4.68 -20.61
C ASN A 483 42.70 -4.36 -20.05
N GLY A 484 43.62 -5.34 -20.05
CA GLY A 484 45.00 -5.18 -19.57
C GLY A 484 45.15 -5.07 -18.04
N LYS A 485 44.10 -5.41 -17.27
CA LYS A 485 44.13 -5.43 -15.80
C LYS A 485 43.76 -6.81 -15.27
N ASN A 486 44.46 -7.26 -14.23
CA ASN A 486 44.11 -8.47 -13.48
C ASN A 486 43.04 -8.14 -12.44
N LEU A 487 41.86 -8.76 -12.58
CA LEU A 487 40.70 -8.46 -11.75
C LEU A 487 40.24 -9.68 -10.95
N VAL A 488 39.76 -9.45 -9.73
CA VAL A 488 39.08 -10.45 -8.89
C VAL A 488 37.65 -10.02 -8.64
N PHE A 489 36.71 -10.95 -8.75
CA PHE A 489 35.28 -10.70 -8.57
C PHE A 489 34.81 -11.35 -7.28
N LYS A 490 34.11 -10.61 -6.42
CA LYS A 490 33.48 -11.12 -5.20
C LYS A 490 32.03 -10.67 -5.11
N ARG A 491 31.17 -11.49 -4.50
CA ARG A 491 29.76 -11.14 -4.26
C ARG A 491 29.65 -10.07 -3.18
N GLU A 492 28.75 -9.11 -3.37
CA GLU A 492 28.40 -8.05 -2.44
C GLU A 492 27.38 -8.56 -1.43
N VAL A 493 27.59 -8.18 -0.18
CA VAL A 493 26.78 -8.54 0.96
C VAL A 493 25.61 -7.56 1.05
N PRO A 494 24.35 -8.02 1.17
CA PRO A 494 23.30 -7.17 1.68
C PRO A 494 23.75 -6.73 3.08
N VAL A 495 24.08 -5.46 3.24
CA VAL A 495 24.42 -4.91 4.55
C VAL A 495 23.20 -5.17 5.44
N THR A 496 23.40 -5.91 6.52
CA THR A 496 22.45 -5.98 7.64
C THR A 496 22.11 -4.55 8.01
N LEU A 497 20.89 -4.12 7.66
CA LEU A 497 20.25 -2.96 8.27
C LEU A 497 19.69 -3.41 9.62
#